data_AF-A0A3D6ERZ5-F1
#
_entry.id   AF-A0A3D6ERZ5-F1
#
_cell.length_a   1.000
_cell.length_b   1.000
_cell.length_c   1.000
_cell.angle_alpha   90.00
_cell.angle_beta   90.00
_cell.angle_gamma   90.00
#
_symmetry.space_group_name_H-M   'P 1'
#
loop_
_entity.id
_entity.type
_entity.pdbx_description
1 polymer ?
#
loop_
_entity_poly.entity_id
_entity_poly.type
_entity_poly.pdbx_seq_one_letter_code
_entity_poly.pdbx_strand_id
1 'polypeptide(L)' 'MTFKRVVVTGAGALTPIGNTLQQYWEGLKAGKSGAAPITRFNASLFKTKFACEIKGFNIEDFMDR' A
#
# COMPACT_ATOMS: atom_id res chain seq x y z
N MET A 1 -34.64 17.32 -11.82
CA MET A 1 -33.18 17.55 -11.77
C MET A 1 -32.51 16.47 -12.60
N THR A 2 -31.59 16.82 -13.51
CA THR A 2 -30.83 15.83 -14.29
C THR A 2 -29.46 15.69 -13.68
N PHE A 3 -29.16 14.53 -13.10
CA PHE A 3 -27.86 14.28 -12.47
C PHE A 3 -26.75 14.14 -13.52
N LYS A 4 -25.58 14.71 -13.23
CA LYS A 4 -24.39 14.55 -14.07
C LYS A 4 -23.78 13.17 -13.84
N ARG A 5 -23.31 12.53 -14.91
CA ARG A 5 -22.54 11.29 -14.82
C ARG A 5 -21.13 11.63 -14.33
N VAL A 6 -20.67 10.89 -13.33
CA VAL A 6 -19.31 10.98 -12.80
C VAL A 6 -18.64 9.63 -13.01
N VAL A 7 -17.38 9.63 -13.45
CA VAL A 7 -16.60 8.43 -13.73
C VAL A 7 -15.21 8.55 -13.10
N VAL A 8 -14.59 7.39 -12.84
CA VAL A 8 -13.21 7.30 -12.38
C VAL A 8 -12.29 7.20 -13.61
N THR A 9 -11.36 8.14 -13.76
CA THR A 9 -10.44 8.21 -14.90
C THR A 9 -9.00 7.86 -14.55
N GLY A 10 -8.69 7.69 -13.26
CA GLY A 10 -7.35 7.33 -12.80
C GLY A 10 -7.39 6.77 -11.38
N ALA A 11 -6.42 5.91 -11.08
CA ALA A 11 -6.21 5.34 -9.76
C ALA A 11 -4.70 5.19 -9.49
N GLY A 12 -4.32 5.30 -8.23
CA GLY A 12 -2.97 5.06 -7.74
C GLY A 12 -3.05 4.39 -6.38
N ALA A 13 -2.08 3.53 -6.07
CA ALA A 13 -2.08 2.78 -4.82
C ALA A 13 -0.66 2.52 -4.33
N LEU A 14 -0.42 2.81 -3.05
CA LEU A 14 0.75 2.39 -2.29
C LEU A 14 0.27 1.48 -1.17
N THR A 15 0.67 0.21 -1.22
CA THR A 15 0.13 -0.81 -0.33
C THR A 15 1.20 -1.82 0.12
N PRO A 16 0.93 -2.60 1.16
CA PRO A 16 1.86 -3.62 1.67
C PRO A 16 2.13 -4.79 0.71
N ILE A 17 1.34 -4.90 -0.37
CA ILE A 17 1.44 -5.94 -1.39
C ILE A 17 1.85 -5.41 -2.78
N GLY A 18 2.04 -4.10 -2.93
CA GLY A 18 2.51 -3.46 -4.16
C GLY A 18 2.57 -1.94 -4.04
N ASN A 19 3.62 -1.34 -4.62
CA ASN A 19 3.87 0.10 -4.61
C ASN A 19 3.37 0.80 -5.90
N THR A 20 2.68 0.06 -6.77
CA THR A 20 2.03 0.57 -7.96
C THR A 20 0.64 -0.06 -8.08
N LEU A 21 -0.24 0.57 -8.85
CA LEU A 21 -1.58 0.03 -9.11
C LEU A 21 -1.51 -1.40 -9.68
N GLN A 22 -0.59 -1.64 -10.62
CA GLN A 22 -0.43 -2.95 -11.25
C GLN A 22 0.04 -4.01 -10.24
N GLN A 23 1.06 -3.70 -9.44
CA GLN A 23 1.57 -4.63 -8.42
C GLN A 23 0.51 -4.93 -7.35
N TYR A 24 -0.21 -3.90 -6.90
CA TYR A 24 -1.30 -4.05 -5.95
C TYR A 24 -2.39 -4.97 -6.51
N TRP A 25 -2.81 -4.75 -7.75
CA TRP A 25 -3.83 -5.56 -8.41
C TRP A 25 -3.42 -7.03 -8.58
N GLU A 26 -2.19 -7.29 -9.03
CA GLU A 26 -1.68 -8.66 -9.13
C GLU A 26 -1.56 -9.33 -7.75
N GLY A 27 -1.11 -8.59 -6.73
CA GLY A 27 -1.04 -9.07 -5.35
C GLY A 27 -2.41 -9.46 -4.79
N LEU A 28 -3.44 -8.65 -5.08
CA LEU A 28 -4.82 -8.95 -4.69
C LEU A 28 -5.32 -10.23 -5.35
N LYS A 29 -5.20 -10.34 -6.68
CA LYS A 29 -5.65 -11.53 -7.43
C LYS A 29 -4.96 -12.82 -6.97
N ALA A 30 -3.68 -12.73 -6.60
CA ALA A 30 -2.90 -13.85 -6.12
C ALA A 30 -3.15 -14.21 -4.64
N GLY A 31 -4.00 -13.45 -3.92
CA GLY A 31 -4.22 -13.66 -2.48
C GLY A 31 -2.97 -13.41 -1.63
N LYS A 32 -2.07 -12.52 -2.08
CA LYS A 32 -0.81 -12.24 -1.41
C LYS A 32 -1.07 -11.60 -0.03
N SER A 33 -0.50 -12.19 1.02
CA SER A 33 -0.52 -11.56 2.35
C SER A 33 0.49 -10.42 2.42
N GLY A 34 0.05 -9.28 2.95
CA GLY A 34 0.92 -8.12 3.23
C GLY A 34 1.54 -8.12 4.63
N ALA A 35 1.05 -8.98 5.53
CA ALA A 35 1.43 -9.00 6.93
C ALA A 35 2.83 -9.59 7.15
N ALA A 36 3.63 -8.89 7.94
CA ALA A 36 4.99 -9.29 8.32
C ALA A 36 5.34 -8.71 9.71
N PRO A 37 6.43 -9.16 10.36
CA PRO A 37 6.94 -8.50 11.56
C PRO A 37 7.16 -7.00 11.35
N ILE A 38 6.86 -6.20 12.37
CA ILE A 38 7.07 -4.74 12.33
C ILE A 38 8.56 -4.45 12.18
N THR A 39 8.92 -3.57 11.23
CA THR A 39 10.32 -3.17 10.98
C THR A 39 10.56 -1.68 11.21
N ARG A 40 9.50 -0.86 11.23
CA ARG A 40 9.61 0.59 11.36
C ARG A 40 9.96 1.06 12.77
N PHE A 41 9.72 0.24 13.78
CA PHE A 41 10.07 0.52 15.17
C PHE A 41 10.25 -0.77 15.98
N ASN A 42 10.80 -0.66 17.18
CA ASN A 42 10.96 -1.79 18.08
C ASN A 42 9.61 -2.16 18.74
N ALA A 43 8.98 -3.23 18.25
CA ALA A 43 7.71 -3.72 18.77
C ALA A 43 7.83 -4.76 19.92
N SER A 44 9.01 -4.96 20.52
CA SER A 44 9.26 -6.06 21.45
C SER A 44 8.34 -6.08 22.68
N LEU A 45 7.99 -4.90 23.20
CA LEU A 45 7.15 -4.70 24.38
C LEU A 45 5.64 -4.65 24.07
N PHE A 46 5.26 -4.74 22.79
CA PHE A 46 3.86 -4.68 22.37
C PHE A 46 3.26 -6.09 22.30
N LYS A 47 1.94 -6.17 22.57
CA LYS A 47 1.18 -7.43 22.42
C LYS A 47 1.13 -7.88 20.95
N THR A 48 0.95 -6.95 20.03
CA THR A 48 0.95 -7.20 18.57
C THR A 48 2.30 -6.80 17.99
N LYS A 49 2.92 -7.68 17.19
CA LYS A 49 4.29 -7.53 16.69
C LYS A 49 4.41 -7.61 15.17
N PHE A 50 3.28 -7.60 14.47
CA PHE A 50 3.21 -7.65 13.02
C PHE A 50 2.34 -6.50 12.50
N ALA A 51 2.61 -6.09 11.26
CA ALA A 51 1.85 -5.08 10.55
C ALA A 51 1.90 -5.34 9.04
N CYS A 52 1.09 -4.60 8.30
CA CYS A 52 1.15 -4.58 6.85
C CYS A 52 1.87 -3.29 6.45
N GLU A 53 3.21 -3.30 6.47
CA GLU A 53 4.05 -2.15 6.11
C GLU A 53 4.26 -2.06 4.59
N ILE A 54 4.40 -0.84 4.07
CA ILE A 54 4.89 -0.58 2.70
C ILE A 54 6.36 -1.01 2.64
N LYS A 55 6.72 -1.80 1.62
CA LYS A 55 8.04 -2.41 1.48
C LYS A 55 8.79 -1.79 0.30
N GLY A 56 10.06 -1.41 0.49
CA GLY A 56 10.93 -0.95 -0.60
C GLY A 56 10.45 0.32 -1.32
N PHE A 57 9.72 1.19 -0.63
CA PHE A 57 9.32 2.49 -1.15
C PHE A 57 10.37 3.55 -0.79
N ASN A 58 10.81 4.32 -1.78
CA ASN A 58 11.70 5.46 -1.63
C ASN A 58 10.97 6.75 -2.05
N ILE A 59 10.99 7.77 -1.19
CA ILE A 59 10.24 9.01 -1.39
C ILE A 59 10.92 9.95 -2.39
N GLU A 60 12.26 9.92 -2.43
CA GLU A 60 13.09 10.76 -3.29
C GLU A 60 12.90 10.44 -4.79
N ASP A 61 12.29 9.29 -5.11
CA ASP A 61 11.93 8.93 -6.48
C ASP A 61 10.74 9.76 -7.01
N PHE A 62 10.01 10.47 -6.13
CA PHE A 62 8.76 11.15 -6.46
C PHE A 62 8.71 12.62 -6.02
N MET A 63 9.53 13.03 -5.06
CA MET A 63 9.53 14.39 -4.52
C MET A 63 10.96 14.86 -4.26
N ASP A 64 11.22 16.12 -4.62
CA ASP A 64 12.44 16.82 -4.24
C ASP A 64 12.39 17.23 -2.75
N ARG A 65 13.57 17.43 -2.17
CA ARG A 65 13.74 17.73 -0.74
C ARG A 65 13.60 19.21 -0.39
#